data_AF-A0A3M7M8Z6-F1
#
_entry.id   AF-A0A3M7M8Z6-F1
#
_cell.length_a   1.000
_cell.length_b   1.000
_cell.length_c   1.000
_cell.angle_alpha   90.00
_cell.angle_beta   90.00
_cell.angle_gamma   90.00
#
_symmetry.space_group_name_H-M   'P 1'
#
loop_
_entity.id
_entity.type
_entity.pdbx_description
1 polymer ?
#
loop_
_entity_poly.entity_id
_entity_poly.type
_entity_poly.pdbx_seq_one_letter_code
_entity_poly.pdbx_strand_id
1 'polypeptide(L)'
;MLYSQNKFLFTHPSDCNIFRVVTPPASVNITSVLFRIREKDLRLWTTYLGSKKEDRSLRGDLPKLRSVWVFLRCGTVSLPPGLQPVPAGAAAGGGGGVGGGPGGAVAMAGQAQANYHALGQHMQVLHHNITQVLAGQGGGHGQPLINASYIPPPPPPPPPPPQVPAMPFIQFAQGAFGGLGAHPSHLHHLPPPYAHGQQNHPPNPSLLAQHLHQTHVNLQLNAPPPPPLPPLHGQFAPGQHVPPATAQDSHHLYNSFLRFEREIGVESLCLNLRDVLYPVVADSNSGRNKATSSTFLPASNSSNASSNKLPTEIKIICMFRIPRRELERLIETYPEELKVDKSTMDARTKFRKLHGVDVSLELMGYPSLFEMGQGQGQGQWNDERMDG
;
A
#
# COMPACT_ATOMS: atom_id res chain seq x y z
N MET A 1 32.47 -9.42 4.65
CA MET A 1 32.12 -8.75 5.92
C MET A 1 31.05 -7.69 5.72
N LEU A 2 31.26 -6.68 4.87
CA LEU A 2 30.32 -5.57 4.62
C LEU A 2 28.87 -6.04 4.38
N TYR A 3 28.65 -6.92 3.40
CA TYR A 3 27.30 -7.35 3.01
C TYR A 3 26.61 -8.25 4.04
N SER A 4 27.37 -9.03 4.80
CA SER A 4 26.82 -10.01 5.75
C SER A 4 26.46 -9.42 7.11
N GLN A 5 27.05 -8.28 7.47
CA GLN A 5 26.87 -7.63 8.78
C GLN A 5 25.98 -6.39 8.73
N ASN A 6 25.83 -5.74 7.57
CA ASN A 6 25.03 -4.54 7.43
C ASN A 6 23.58 -4.87 7.05
N LYS A 7 22.69 -3.94 7.38
CA LYS A 7 21.28 -3.95 6.97
C LYS A 7 21.11 -3.05 5.76
N PHE A 8 20.56 -3.59 4.67
CA PHE A 8 20.38 -2.84 3.44
C PHE A 8 18.96 -2.29 3.36
N LEU A 9 18.83 -0.98 3.16
CA LEU A 9 17.53 -0.32 3.01
C LEU A 9 17.23 -0.13 1.53
N PHE A 10 16.06 -0.61 1.10
CA PHE A 10 15.54 -0.36 -0.25
C PHE A 10 14.20 0.37 -0.18
N THR A 11 14.02 1.37 -1.03
CA THR A 11 12.81 2.20 -1.07
C THR A 11 11.93 1.88 -2.28
N HIS A 12 12.52 1.30 -3.32
CA HIS A 12 11.83 0.82 -4.51
C HIS A 12 12.34 -0.59 -4.91
N PRO A 13 11.50 -1.46 -5.52
CA PRO A 13 11.95 -2.78 -5.97
C PRO A 13 13.10 -2.73 -6.98
N SER A 14 13.14 -1.70 -7.83
CA SER A 14 14.26 -1.51 -8.78
C SER A 14 15.59 -1.27 -8.07
N ASP A 15 15.60 -0.66 -6.89
CA ASP A 15 16.84 -0.42 -6.12
C ASP A 15 17.49 -1.75 -5.79
N CYS A 16 16.69 -2.73 -5.34
CA CYS A 16 17.17 -4.08 -5.01
C CYS A 16 17.68 -4.81 -6.27
N ASN A 17 16.96 -4.70 -7.39
CA ASN A 17 17.38 -5.29 -8.66
C ASN A 17 18.69 -4.68 -9.18
N ILE A 18 18.79 -3.35 -9.23
CA ILE A 18 19.99 -2.63 -9.68
C ILE A 18 21.16 -2.96 -8.76
N PHE A 19 20.93 -2.93 -7.44
CA PHE A 19 21.95 -3.29 -6.46
C PHE A 19 22.48 -4.70 -6.69
N ARG A 20 21.60 -5.66 -6.97
CA ARG A 20 22.03 -7.02 -7.32
C ARG A 20 22.90 -7.03 -8.57
N VAL A 21 22.55 -6.29 -9.62
CA VAL A 21 23.27 -6.25 -10.90
C VAL A 21 24.62 -5.54 -10.81
N VAL A 22 24.75 -4.50 -9.98
CA VAL A 22 25.99 -3.71 -9.86
C VAL A 22 26.97 -4.24 -8.82
N THR A 23 26.50 -5.04 -7.85
CA THR A 23 27.34 -5.65 -6.81
C THR A 23 27.52 -7.19 -6.85
N PRO A 24 27.36 -7.93 -7.97
CA PRO A 24 27.77 -9.32 -8.03
C PRO A 24 29.29 -9.47 -7.84
N PRO A 25 29.77 -10.52 -7.16
CA PRO A 25 29.01 -11.56 -6.46
C PRO A 25 28.67 -11.20 -5.01
N ALA A 26 28.98 -9.99 -4.54
CA ALA A 26 28.92 -9.64 -3.13
C ALA A 26 27.49 -9.59 -2.55
N SER A 27 26.50 -9.21 -3.35
CA SER A 27 25.07 -9.15 -2.98
C SER A 27 24.50 -10.47 -2.44
N VAL A 28 25.02 -11.63 -2.88
CA VAL A 28 24.57 -12.96 -2.41
C VAL A 28 24.82 -13.19 -0.92
N ASN A 29 25.68 -12.38 -0.31
CA ASN A 29 26.04 -12.46 1.10
C ASN A 29 25.18 -11.56 2.00
N ILE A 30 24.20 -10.83 1.44
CA ILE A 30 23.24 -10.07 2.24
C ILE A 30 22.40 -11.01 3.08
N THR A 31 22.32 -10.70 4.37
CA THR A 31 21.56 -11.49 5.36
C THR A 31 20.40 -10.71 5.96
N SER A 32 20.40 -9.37 5.88
CA SER A 32 19.35 -8.52 6.44
C SER A 32 18.99 -7.37 5.51
N VAL A 33 17.68 -7.22 5.26
CA VAL A 33 17.15 -6.11 4.46
C VAL A 33 16.00 -5.42 5.16
N LEU A 34 15.88 -4.14 4.87
CA LEU A 34 14.81 -3.25 5.29
C LEU A 34 14.12 -2.75 4.01
N PHE A 35 12.80 -2.90 3.94
CA PHE A 35 11.99 -2.32 2.86
C PHE A 35 11.17 -1.17 3.41
N ARG A 36 11.31 0.02 2.82
CA ARG A 36 10.46 1.15 3.15
C ARG A 36 9.42 1.32 2.06
N ILE A 37 8.22 0.81 2.33
CA ILE A 37 7.14 0.73 1.36
C ILE A 37 6.16 1.87 1.64
N ARG A 38 5.80 2.64 0.61
CA ARG A 38 4.65 3.55 0.66
C ARG A 38 3.42 2.79 0.19
N GLU A 39 2.25 3.14 0.71
CA GLU A 39 0.97 2.58 0.28
C GLU A 39 0.80 2.54 -1.25
N LYS A 40 1.09 3.65 -1.94
CA LYS A 40 1.00 3.72 -3.41
C LYS A 40 1.93 2.75 -4.16
N ASP A 41 3.03 2.34 -3.52
CA ASP A 41 4.02 1.43 -4.10
C ASP A 41 3.78 -0.03 -3.66
N LEU A 42 2.80 -0.28 -2.77
CA LEU A 42 2.57 -1.58 -2.16
C LEU A 42 2.26 -2.67 -3.19
N ARG A 43 1.47 -2.36 -4.22
CA ARG A 43 1.16 -3.32 -5.30
C ARG A 43 2.41 -3.76 -6.06
N LEU A 44 3.31 -2.82 -6.35
CA LEU A 44 4.58 -3.11 -7.04
C LEU A 44 5.48 -3.99 -6.16
N TRP A 45 5.61 -3.63 -4.88
CA TRP A 45 6.37 -4.40 -3.91
C TRP A 45 5.80 -5.81 -3.73
N THR A 46 4.48 -5.95 -3.60
CA THR A 46 3.81 -7.26 -3.43
C THR A 46 4.10 -8.17 -4.63
N THR A 47 4.11 -7.61 -5.86
CA THR A 47 4.46 -8.37 -7.07
C THR A 47 5.91 -8.87 -7.04
N TYR A 48 6.85 -8.04 -6.58
CA TYR A 48 8.26 -8.41 -6.46
C TYR A 48 8.48 -9.45 -5.33
N LEU A 49 7.93 -9.18 -4.15
CA LEU A 49 8.09 -10.01 -2.95
C LEU A 49 7.35 -11.35 -3.05
N GLY A 50 6.28 -11.41 -3.86
CA GLY A 50 5.53 -12.64 -4.17
C GLY A 50 6.00 -13.39 -5.40
N SER A 51 6.98 -12.87 -6.14
CA SER A 51 7.49 -13.54 -7.33
C SER A 51 8.18 -14.85 -6.96
N LYS A 52 7.77 -15.94 -7.62
CA LYS A 52 8.36 -17.27 -7.48
C LYS A 52 9.38 -17.58 -8.58
N LYS A 53 9.65 -16.63 -9.47
CA LYS A 53 10.62 -16.79 -10.56
C LYS A 53 12.04 -16.69 -10.02
N GLU A 54 12.90 -17.64 -10.35
CA GLU A 54 14.27 -17.70 -9.82
C GLU A 54 15.09 -16.45 -10.16
N ASP A 55 14.92 -15.89 -11.36
CA ASP A 55 15.63 -14.73 -11.87
C ASP A 55 15.13 -13.38 -11.32
N ARG A 56 13.94 -13.37 -10.70
CA ARG A 56 13.24 -12.16 -10.25
C ARG A 56 12.44 -12.41 -8.98
N SER A 57 13.04 -13.08 -7.99
CA SER A 57 12.43 -13.32 -6.69
C SER A 57 13.37 -12.88 -5.59
N LEU A 58 12.80 -12.44 -4.46
CA LEU A 58 13.58 -12.09 -3.27
C LEU A 58 14.53 -13.23 -2.85
N ARG A 59 14.09 -14.48 -3.01
CA ARG A 59 14.88 -15.67 -2.69
C ARG A 59 16.04 -15.88 -3.67
N GLY A 60 15.82 -15.68 -4.96
CA GLY A 60 16.88 -15.76 -5.97
C GLY A 60 17.87 -14.61 -5.86
N ASP A 61 17.37 -13.41 -5.60
CA ASP A 61 18.17 -12.20 -5.49
C ASP A 61 19.04 -12.21 -4.21
N LEU A 62 18.49 -12.70 -3.09
CA LEU A 62 19.13 -12.70 -1.77
C LEU A 62 19.07 -14.10 -1.11
N PRO A 63 19.84 -15.09 -1.60
CA PRO A 63 19.72 -16.48 -1.18
C PRO A 63 20.10 -16.74 0.29
N LYS A 64 20.93 -15.87 0.89
CA LYS A 64 21.37 -15.95 2.30
C LYS A 64 20.55 -15.08 3.25
N LEU A 65 19.40 -14.57 2.81
CA LEU A 65 18.54 -13.70 3.61
C LEU A 65 18.03 -14.41 4.87
N ARG A 66 18.28 -13.79 6.03
CA ARG A 66 17.91 -14.28 7.37
C ARG A 66 16.87 -13.40 8.07
N SER A 67 16.83 -12.11 7.77
CA SER A 67 15.90 -11.17 8.41
C SER A 67 15.38 -10.14 7.40
N VAL A 68 14.07 -9.97 7.35
CA VAL A 68 13.36 -9.02 6.51
C VAL A 68 12.51 -8.13 7.39
N TRP A 69 12.71 -6.83 7.28
CA TRP A 69 11.86 -5.84 7.95
C TRP A 69 11.17 -4.98 6.90
N VAL A 70 9.86 -4.83 7.03
CA VAL A 70 9.07 -3.96 6.17
C VAL A 70 8.51 -2.82 7.00
N PHE A 71 8.83 -1.60 6.63
CA PHE A 71 8.23 -0.38 7.16
C PHE A 71 7.19 0.10 6.14
N LEU A 72 5.93 -0.27 6.36
CA LEU A 72 4.83 0.09 5.49
C LEU A 72 4.21 1.41 5.97
N ARG A 73 4.47 2.49 5.24
CA ARG A 73 3.82 3.77 5.48
C ARG A 73 2.41 3.72 4.90
N CYS A 74 1.45 3.65 5.80
CA CYS A 74 0.04 3.72 5.49
C CYS A 74 -0.37 5.20 5.44
N GLY A 75 -1.26 5.55 4.52
CA GLY A 75 -1.77 6.90 4.39
C GLY A 75 -2.48 7.40 5.64
N THR A 76 -2.92 8.66 5.59
CA THR A 76 -3.80 9.22 6.61
C THR A 76 -5.17 8.54 6.49
N VAL A 77 -5.40 7.53 7.32
CA VAL A 77 -6.71 6.92 7.46
C VAL A 77 -7.60 7.95 8.13
N SER A 78 -8.66 8.41 7.46
CA SER A 78 -9.76 9.00 8.22
C SER A 78 -10.21 7.95 9.22
N LEU A 79 -10.20 8.30 10.50
CA LEU A 79 -10.71 7.41 11.54
C LEU A 79 -12.07 6.86 11.12
N PRO A 80 -12.31 5.56 11.32
CA PRO A 80 -13.59 4.94 10.96
C PRO A 80 -14.73 5.73 11.61
N PRO A 81 -15.92 5.77 11.00
CA PRO A 81 -17.02 6.64 11.44
C PRO A 81 -17.37 6.56 12.94
N GLY A 82 -17.09 5.42 13.60
CA GLY A 82 -17.32 5.25 15.05
C GLY A 82 -16.29 5.89 15.98
N LEU A 83 -15.14 6.33 15.47
CA LEU A 83 -14.11 7.04 16.24
C LEU A 83 -13.99 8.51 15.82
N GLN A 84 -14.86 8.99 14.93
CA GLN A 84 -14.88 10.41 14.63
C GLN A 84 -15.47 11.15 15.83
N PRO A 85 -14.73 12.11 16.41
CA PRO A 85 -15.26 12.89 17.52
C PRO A 85 -16.51 13.61 17.04
N VAL A 86 -17.65 13.32 17.68
CA VAL A 86 -18.87 14.08 17.48
C VAL A 86 -18.53 15.54 17.79
N PRO A 87 -18.70 16.48 16.85
CA PRO A 87 -18.36 17.88 17.10
C PRO A 87 -19.14 18.36 18.32
N ALA A 88 -18.41 18.72 19.38
CA ALA A 88 -18.93 19.07 20.70
C ALA A 88 -19.79 20.37 20.73
N GLY A 89 -20.26 20.84 19.58
CA GLY A 89 -21.12 22.02 19.43
C GLY A 89 -22.51 21.74 18.87
N ALA A 90 -22.85 20.50 18.50
CA ALA A 90 -24.14 20.20 17.85
C ALA A 90 -25.29 19.85 18.81
N ALA A 91 -25.03 19.73 20.12
CA ALA A 91 -26.02 19.21 21.09
C ALA A 91 -26.68 20.27 22.00
N ALA A 92 -26.41 21.57 21.81
CA ALA A 92 -27.02 22.64 22.61
C ALA A 92 -27.70 23.67 21.71
N GLY A 93 -28.94 23.41 21.31
CA GLY A 93 -29.68 24.34 20.45
C GLY A 93 -31.09 23.91 20.08
N GLY A 94 -31.91 23.52 21.06
CA GLY A 94 -33.36 23.63 20.91
C GLY A 94 -33.75 25.09 21.15
N GLY A 95 -34.39 25.75 20.18
CA GLY A 95 -34.91 27.10 20.35
C GLY A 95 -35.05 27.86 19.03
N GLY A 96 -36.29 28.19 18.66
CA GLY A 96 -36.65 28.76 17.36
C GLY A 96 -35.96 30.09 17.02
N GLY A 97 -35.77 30.29 15.71
CA GLY A 97 -35.27 31.53 15.15
C GLY A 97 -35.41 31.51 13.63
N VAL A 98 -36.53 32.04 13.13
CA VAL A 98 -36.75 32.34 11.72
C VAL A 98 -35.99 33.63 11.41
N GLY A 99 -34.91 33.58 10.62
CA GLY A 99 -34.16 34.78 10.24
C GLY A 99 -32.94 34.48 9.38
N GLY A 100 -32.98 34.89 8.11
CA GLY A 100 -32.07 34.47 7.04
C GLY A 100 -30.61 34.93 7.13
N GLY A 101 -29.75 34.21 6.39
CA GLY A 101 -28.38 34.63 6.04
C GLY A 101 -27.48 33.46 5.59
N PRO A 102 -27.21 33.26 4.29
CA PRO A 102 -26.48 32.09 3.81
C PRO A 102 -25.00 32.36 3.48
N GLY A 103 -24.15 31.36 3.75
CA GLY A 103 -23.04 31.01 2.87
C GLY A 103 -21.63 31.30 3.41
N GLY A 104 -20.92 30.26 3.86
CA GLY A 104 -19.46 30.38 3.98
C GLY A 104 -18.73 29.15 4.51
N ALA A 105 -19.17 28.54 5.62
CA ALA A 105 -18.28 27.67 6.39
C ALA A 105 -18.49 26.14 6.22
N VAL A 106 -19.51 25.68 5.48
CA VAL A 106 -19.87 24.24 5.42
C VAL A 106 -19.21 23.50 4.23
N ALA A 107 -18.53 24.21 3.31
CA ALA A 107 -18.10 23.63 2.04
C ALA A 107 -16.87 22.68 2.12
N MET A 108 -16.01 22.75 3.15
CA MET A 108 -14.81 21.88 3.20
C MET A 108 -15.04 20.48 3.77
N ALA A 109 -16.05 20.28 4.63
CA ALA A 109 -16.30 18.96 5.24
C ALA A 109 -16.90 17.96 4.22
N GLY A 110 -17.68 18.44 3.25
CA GLY A 110 -18.30 17.59 2.23
C GLY A 110 -17.31 16.96 1.24
N GLN A 111 -16.17 17.62 0.98
CA GLN A 111 -15.23 17.16 -0.04
C GLN A 111 -14.38 15.97 0.43
N ALA A 112 -14.12 15.85 1.73
CA ALA A 112 -13.47 14.67 2.29
C ALA A 112 -14.40 13.44 2.18
N GLN A 113 -15.69 13.60 2.50
CA GLN A 113 -16.66 12.50 2.47
C GLN A 113 -16.96 11.99 1.05
N ALA A 114 -16.93 12.87 0.04
CA ALA A 114 -17.08 12.50 -1.37
C ALA A 114 -15.93 11.63 -1.89
N ASN A 115 -14.69 11.86 -1.43
CA ASN A 115 -13.54 11.04 -1.82
C ASN A 115 -13.60 9.61 -1.26
N TYR A 116 -14.21 9.40 -0.09
CA TYR A 116 -14.37 8.05 0.48
C TYR A 116 -15.40 7.19 -0.27
N HIS A 117 -16.50 7.79 -0.72
CA HIS A 117 -17.49 7.08 -1.52
C HIS A 117 -16.95 6.70 -2.91
N ALA A 118 -16.15 7.56 -3.54
CA ALA A 118 -15.55 7.29 -4.85
C ALA A 118 -14.55 6.11 -4.80
N LEU A 119 -13.74 6.01 -3.74
CA LEU A 119 -12.77 4.93 -3.58
C LEU A 119 -13.45 3.57 -3.31
N GLY A 120 -14.51 3.56 -2.49
CA GLY A 120 -15.29 2.35 -2.21
C GLY A 120 -15.95 1.75 -3.45
N GLN A 121 -16.46 2.59 -4.37
CA GLN A 121 -17.04 2.11 -5.63
C GLN A 121 -15.98 1.56 -6.59
N HIS A 122 -14.78 2.16 -6.63
CA HIS A 122 -13.69 1.70 -7.49
C HIS A 122 -13.22 0.28 -7.10
N MET A 123 -13.25 -0.04 -5.80
CA MET A 123 -12.91 -1.37 -5.30
C MET A 123 -13.94 -2.45 -5.66
N GLN A 124 -15.24 -2.13 -5.65
CA GLN A 124 -16.27 -3.08 -6.07
C GLN A 124 -16.18 -3.46 -7.55
N VAL A 125 -15.87 -2.49 -8.42
CA VAL A 125 -15.65 -2.73 -9.86
C VAL A 125 -14.45 -3.65 -10.09
N LEU A 126 -13.37 -3.47 -9.31
CA LEU A 126 -12.16 -4.30 -9.42
C LEU A 126 -12.41 -5.76 -8.99
N HIS A 127 -13.22 -5.95 -7.94
CA HIS A 127 -13.60 -7.28 -7.46
C HIS A 127 -14.44 -8.04 -8.50
N HIS A 128 -15.38 -7.35 -9.17
CA HIS A 128 -16.21 -7.97 -10.21
C HIS A 128 -15.40 -8.37 -11.46
N ASN A 129 -14.37 -7.59 -11.81
CA ASN A 129 -13.49 -7.86 -12.96
C ASN A 129 -12.58 -9.08 -12.71
N ILE A 130 -12.09 -9.26 -11.49
CA ILE A 130 -11.28 -10.44 -11.10
C ILE A 130 -12.13 -11.72 -11.12
N THR A 131 -13.41 -11.66 -10.71
CA THR A 131 -14.31 -12.83 -10.76
C THR A 131 -14.63 -13.26 -12.19
N GLN A 132 -14.77 -12.34 -13.16
CA GLN A 132 -15.00 -12.72 -14.57
C GLN A 132 -13.76 -13.34 -15.23
N VAL A 133 -12.55 -12.90 -14.90
CA VAL A 133 -11.31 -13.46 -15.46
C VAL A 133 -11.05 -14.88 -14.93
N LEU A 134 -11.47 -15.21 -13.71
CA LEU A 134 -11.31 -16.54 -13.13
C LEU A 134 -12.40 -17.55 -13.55
N ALA A 135 -13.57 -17.08 -13.97
CA ALA A 135 -14.70 -17.94 -14.39
C ALA A 135 -14.64 -18.37 -15.88
N GLY A 136 -13.71 -17.84 -16.68
CA GLY A 136 -13.63 -18.08 -18.13
C GLY A 136 -12.85 -19.31 -18.59
N GLN A 137 -12.34 -20.15 -17.69
CA GLN A 137 -11.46 -21.27 -18.05
C GLN A 137 -12.05 -22.63 -17.66
N GLY A 138 -13.17 -23.01 -18.29
CA GLY A 138 -13.72 -24.35 -18.13
C GLY A 138 -15.05 -24.53 -18.84
N GLY A 139 -15.03 -25.20 -20.00
CA GLY A 139 -16.24 -25.71 -20.63
C GLY A 139 -16.26 -25.49 -22.14
N GLY A 140 -15.71 -26.45 -22.88
CA GLY A 140 -16.00 -26.58 -24.29
C GLY A 140 -17.45 -27.03 -24.49
N HIS A 141 -18.15 -26.38 -25.41
CA HIS A 141 -19.28 -26.93 -26.16
C HIS A 141 -19.42 -26.13 -27.46
N GLY A 142 -19.46 -26.85 -28.58
CA GLY A 142 -19.55 -26.28 -29.92
C GLY A 142 -20.94 -25.72 -30.22
N GLN A 143 -20.97 -24.60 -30.93
CA GLN A 143 -22.12 -24.11 -31.70
C GLN A 143 -21.65 -23.48 -33.01
N PRO A 144 -22.50 -23.51 -34.06
CA PRO A 144 -22.08 -23.44 -35.45
C PRO A 144 -21.99 -22.01 -36.02
N LEU A 145 -21.27 -21.93 -37.15
CA LEU A 145 -21.12 -20.79 -38.04
C LEU A 145 -22.44 -20.06 -38.30
N ILE A 146 -22.40 -18.73 -38.35
CA ILE A 146 -22.94 -17.85 -39.42
C ILE A 146 -22.38 -16.44 -39.21
N ASN A 147 -22.15 -15.75 -40.33
CA ASN A 147 -21.86 -14.32 -40.53
C ASN A 147 -20.38 -13.88 -40.62
N ALA A 148 -19.89 -13.91 -41.86
CA ALA A 148 -18.65 -13.29 -42.31
C ALA A 148 -18.79 -11.76 -42.34
N SER A 149 -18.43 -11.13 -41.23
CA SER A 149 -18.21 -9.68 -41.17
C SER A 149 -16.75 -9.41 -41.56
N TYR A 150 -16.56 -8.69 -42.67
CA TYR A 150 -15.25 -8.21 -43.13
C TYR A 150 -14.59 -7.34 -42.05
N ILE A 151 -13.55 -7.88 -41.41
CA ILE A 151 -12.65 -7.11 -40.53
C ILE A 151 -11.58 -6.49 -41.42
N PRO A 152 -11.47 -5.15 -41.49
CA PRO A 152 -10.40 -4.50 -42.25
C PRO A 152 -9.03 -4.85 -41.63
N PRO A 153 -7.99 -5.04 -42.46
CA PRO A 153 -6.66 -5.35 -41.96
C PRO A 153 -6.15 -4.23 -41.03
N PRO A 154 -5.42 -4.57 -39.96
CA PRO A 154 -4.85 -3.58 -39.07
C PRO A 154 -3.86 -2.68 -39.83
N PRO A 155 -3.77 -1.39 -39.48
CA PRO A 155 -2.81 -0.47 -40.07
C PRO A 155 -1.38 -0.94 -39.79
N PRO A 156 -0.44 -0.69 -40.72
CA PRO A 156 0.96 -1.05 -40.52
C PRO A 156 1.56 -0.32 -39.32
N PRO A 157 2.48 -0.96 -38.58
CA PRO A 157 3.14 -0.34 -37.45
C PRO A 157 3.97 0.88 -37.91
N PRO A 158 4.05 1.94 -37.09
CA PRO A 158 4.88 3.09 -37.40
C PRO A 158 6.37 2.69 -37.48
N PRO A 159 7.16 3.36 -38.33
CA PRO A 159 8.58 3.09 -38.45
C PRO A 159 9.29 3.33 -37.10
N PRO A 160 10.30 2.52 -36.77
CA PRO A 160 11.06 2.70 -35.54
C PRO A 160 11.72 4.09 -35.52
N PRO A 161 11.73 4.78 -34.37
CA PRO A 161 12.42 6.05 -34.25
C PRO A 161 13.93 5.88 -34.54
N PRO A 162 14.58 6.91 -35.09
CA PRO A 162 16.02 6.88 -35.34
C PRO A 162 16.76 6.59 -34.03
N GLN A 163 17.65 5.61 -34.06
CA GLN A 163 18.46 5.25 -32.89
C GLN A 163 19.38 6.41 -32.55
N VAL A 164 19.13 7.06 -31.42
CA VAL A 164 20.07 8.02 -30.85
C VAL A 164 21.34 7.26 -30.42
N PRO A 165 22.55 7.77 -30.74
CA PRO A 165 23.80 7.13 -30.37
C PRO A 165 23.88 6.89 -28.87
N ALA A 166 24.21 5.66 -28.46
CA ALA A 166 24.39 5.31 -27.06
C ALA A 166 25.56 6.12 -26.47
N MET A 167 25.27 6.99 -25.50
CA MET A 167 26.31 7.69 -24.75
C MET A 167 27.04 6.71 -23.82
N PRO A 168 28.38 6.69 -23.79
CA PRO A 168 29.16 5.81 -22.92
C PRO A 168 28.96 6.17 -21.43
N PHE A 169 28.70 5.15 -20.61
CA PHE A 169 28.31 5.26 -19.18
C PHE A 169 29.32 5.98 -18.27
N ILE A 170 30.57 6.18 -18.70
CA ILE A 170 31.60 6.89 -17.91
C ILE A 170 31.24 8.36 -17.69
N GLN A 171 30.43 8.97 -18.55
CA GLN A 171 30.10 10.39 -18.44
C GLN A 171 29.01 10.71 -17.39
N PHE A 172 28.31 9.70 -16.86
CA PHE A 172 27.28 9.90 -15.83
C PHE A 172 27.85 10.04 -14.41
N ALA A 173 28.96 9.34 -14.10
CA ALA A 173 29.53 9.34 -12.75
C ALA A 173 30.33 10.62 -12.42
N GLN A 174 30.78 11.38 -13.42
CA GLN A 174 31.60 12.58 -13.21
C GLN A 174 30.78 13.85 -12.89
N GLY A 175 29.44 13.81 -12.95
CA GLY A 175 28.58 14.97 -12.72
C GLY A 175 28.06 15.17 -11.28
N ALA A 176 28.25 14.21 -10.38
CA ALA A 176 27.59 14.23 -9.07
C ALA A 176 28.46 14.72 -7.89
N PHE A 177 29.77 14.93 -8.07
CA PHE A 177 30.71 15.23 -6.96
C PHE A 177 31.85 16.21 -7.34
N GLY A 178 31.56 17.29 -8.06
CA GLY A 178 32.63 18.19 -8.55
C GLY A 178 32.24 19.66 -8.61
N GLY A 179 31.74 20.22 -7.51
CA GLY A 179 31.41 21.64 -7.41
C GLY A 179 32.46 22.43 -6.64
N LEU A 180 33.69 22.57 -7.14
CA LEU A 180 34.64 23.62 -6.77
C LEU A 180 35.69 23.80 -7.88
N GLY A 181 35.74 24.98 -8.49
CA GLY A 181 36.96 25.47 -9.15
C GLY A 181 36.86 25.83 -10.63
N ALA A 182 36.85 27.15 -10.87
CA ALA A 182 37.53 27.87 -11.95
C ALA A 182 37.03 27.73 -13.41
N HIS A 183 36.73 28.91 -13.96
CA HIS A 183 36.46 29.24 -15.36
C HIS A 183 37.57 28.74 -16.33
N PRO A 184 37.25 28.53 -17.62
CA PRO A 184 37.54 29.63 -18.54
C PRO A 184 36.45 29.89 -19.59
N SER A 185 36.42 31.16 -19.97
CA SER A 185 35.64 31.82 -21.00
C SER A 185 35.86 31.18 -22.38
N HIS A 186 34.80 30.78 -23.07
CA HIS A 186 34.80 30.72 -24.53
C HIS A 186 33.46 31.19 -25.12
N LEU A 187 33.64 32.08 -26.09
CA LEU A 187 32.67 32.89 -26.83
C LEU A 187 31.92 32.09 -27.92
N HIS A 188 30.72 32.60 -28.23
CA HIS A 188 29.99 32.57 -29.51
C HIS A 188 29.60 31.23 -30.16
N HIS A 189 28.31 30.87 -30.07
CA HIS A 189 27.49 30.64 -31.27
C HIS A 189 25.98 30.66 -30.95
N LEU A 190 25.24 31.61 -31.52
CA LEU A 190 23.78 31.71 -31.48
C LEU A 190 23.19 30.99 -32.70
N PRO A 191 22.25 30.04 -32.54
CA PRO A 191 21.41 29.57 -33.63
C PRO A 191 20.11 30.40 -33.74
N PRO A 192 19.47 30.43 -34.92
CA PRO A 192 18.38 31.35 -35.26
C PRO A 192 17.03 30.96 -34.62
N PRO A 193 16.09 31.92 -34.47
CA PRO A 193 14.78 31.66 -33.89
C PRO A 193 13.85 30.99 -34.91
N TYR A 194 13.37 29.79 -34.58
CA TYR A 194 12.24 29.17 -35.27
C TYR A 194 10.93 29.69 -34.67
N ALA A 195 10.12 30.31 -35.52
CA ALA A 195 8.75 30.72 -35.21
C ALA A 195 7.81 29.51 -35.28
N HIS A 196 7.28 29.08 -34.13
CA HIS A 196 6.15 28.14 -34.09
C HIS A 196 4.85 28.92 -33.85
N GLY A 197 3.97 28.88 -34.85
CA GLY A 197 2.62 29.41 -34.78
C GLY A 197 1.77 28.66 -33.76
N GLN A 198 1.08 29.42 -32.92
CA GLN A 198 0.06 28.91 -32.01
C GLN A 198 -1.19 28.50 -32.79
N GLN A 199 -1.48 27.21 -32.82
CA GLN A 199 -2.77 26.67 -33.24
C GLN A 199 -3.54 26.26 -31.99
N ASN A 200 -4.41 27.16 -31.52
CA ASN A 200 -5.36 26.91 -30.44
C ASN A 200 -6.47 25.98 -30.94
N HIS A 201 -6.39 24.70 -30.58
CA HIS A 201 -7.55 23.79 -30.62
C HIS A 201 -7.89 23.38 -29.19
N PRO A 202 -9.16 23.52 -28.76
CA PRO A 202 -9.58 23.02 -27.46
C PRO A 202 -9.46 21.50 -27.40
N PRO A 203 -9.05 20.91 -26.26
CA PRO A 203 -8.90 19.47 -26.13
C PRO A 203 -10.26 18.79 -26.28
N ASN A 204 -10.36 17.92 -27.28
CA ASN A 204 -11.50 17.04 -27.48
C ASN A 204 -11.63 16.12 -26.25
N PRO A 205 -12.77 16.12 -25.54
CA PRO A 205 -12.94 15.26 -24.37
C PRO A 205 -12.81 13.79 -24.76
N SER A 206 -11.94 13.08 -24.05
CA SER A 206 -11.73 11.63 -24.23
C SER A 206 -13.06 10.88 -24.24
N LEU A 207 -13.27 10.02 -25.26
CA LEU A 207 -14.43 9.13 -25.38
C LEU A 207 -14.68 8.29 -24.12
N LEU A 208 -13.62 8.03 -23.34
CA LEU A 208 -13.72 7.32 -22.07
C LEU A 208 -14.44 8.14 -20.98
N ALA A 209 -14.27 9.47 -20.98
CA ALA A 209 -14.95 10.36 -20.04
C ALA A 209 -16.45 10.48 -20.33
N GLN A 210 -16.85 10.41 -21.61
CA GLN A 210 -18.26 10.36 -22.00
C GLN A 210 -18.91 9.02 -21.62
N HIS A 211 -18.19 7.90 -21.76
CA HIS A 211 -18.71 6.59 -21.38
C HIS A 211 -18.96 6.44 -19.87
N LEU A 212 -18.08 7.00 -19.03
CA LEU A 212 -18.25 6.99 -17.57
C LEU A 212 -19.43 7.85 -17.08
N HIS A 213 -19.72 8.97 -17.75
CA HIS A 213 -20.89 9.79 -17.39
C HIS A 213 -22.21 9.06 -17.68
N GLN A 214 -22.27 8.25 -18.74
CA GLN A 214 -23.48 7.54 -19.13
C GLN A 214 -23.77 6.32 -18.23
N THR A 215 -22.76 5.71 -17.63
CA THR A 215 -22.94 4.59 -16.67
C THR A 215 -23.52 5.06 -15.33
N HIS A 216 -23.23 6.29 -14.90
CA HIS A 216 -23.67 6.82 -13.61
C HIS A 216 -25.17 7.15 -13.58
N VAL A 217 -25.77 7.53 -14.72
CA VAL A 217 -27.20 7.87 -14.82
C VAL A 217 -28.10 6.62 -14.76
N ASN A 218 -27.66 5.49 -15.33
CA ASN A 218 -28.49 4.27 -15.37
C ASN A 218 -28.60 3.53 -14.03
N LEU A 219 -27.64 3.70 -13.12
CA LEU A 219 -27.66 3.03 -11.80
C LEU A 219 -28.59 3.69 -10.78
N GLN A 220 -28.98 4.95 -11.01
CA GLN A 220 -29.85 5.68 -10.06
C GLN A 220 -31.34 5.34 -10.25
N LEU A 221 -31.74 4.85 -11.43
CA LEU A 221 -33.13 4.54 -11.76
C LEU A 221 -33.56 3.11 -11.42
N ASN A 222 -32.63 2.23 -11.01
CA ASN A 222 -32.93 0.81 -10.79
C ASN A 222 -32.48 0.26 -9.43
N ALA A 223 -32.28 1.14 -8.43
CA ALA A 223 -32.01 0.70 -7.07
C ALA A 223 -33.29 0.13 -6.43
N PRO A 224 -33.30 -1.12 -5.94
CA PRO A 224 -34.44 -1.65 -5.21
C PRO A 224 -34.69 -0.82 -3.94
N PRO A 225 -35.95 -0.61 -3.54
CA PRO A 225 -36.26 0.11 -2.31
C PRO A 225 -35.61 -0.57 -1.10
N PRO A 226 -35.15 0.20 -0.10
CA PRO A 226 -34.57 -0.35 1.11
C PRO A 226 -35.58 -1.28 1.81
N PRO A 227 -35.12 -2.39 2.42
CA PRO A 227 -36.00 -3.30 3.13
C PRO A 227 -36.73 -2.55 4.26
N PRO A 228 -38.02 -2.88 4.51
CA PRO A 228 -38.78 -2.26 5.58
C PRO A 228 -38.10 -2.49 6.93
N LEU A 229 -37.97 -1.41 7.71
CA LEU A 229 -37.47 -1.47 9.08
C LEU A 229 -38.34 -2.44 9.90
N PRO A 230 -37.72 -3.35 10.68
CA PRO A 230 -38.48 -4.24 11.54
C PRO A 230 -39.30 -3.42 12.56
N PRO A 231 -40.54 -3.83 12.84
CA PRO A 231 -41.40 -3.12 13.78
C PRO A 231 -40.76 -3.11 15.17
N LEU A 232 -40.55 -1.91 15.70
CA LEU A 232 -40.24 -1.65 17.10
C LEU A 232 -41.44 -2.08 17.95
N HIS A 233 -41.49 -3.38 18.28
CA HIS A 233 -42.43 -3.89 19.28
C HIS A 233 -41.90 -3.49 20.66
N GLY A 234 -42.38 -2.34 21.14
CA GLY A 234 -42.24 -1.92 22.51
C GLY A 234 -43.09 -2.80 23.42
N GLN A 235 -42.47 -3.81 24.02
CA GLN A 235 -43.02 -4.48 25.19
C GLN A 235 -41.88 -4.67 26.20
N PHE A 236 -41.64 -3.61 27.00
CA PHE A 236 -40.78 -3.68 28.16
C PHE A 236 -41.48 -4.51 29.23
N ALA A 237 -41.11 -5.78 29.35
CA ALA A 237 -41.44 -6.59 30.52
C ALA A 237 -40.53 -6.16 31.68
N PRO A 238 -41.08 -5.77 32.84
CA PRO A 238 -40.28 -5.44 34.02
C PRO A 238 -39.75 -6.75 34.63
N GLY A 239 -38.43 -6.97 34.58
CA GLY A 239 -37.79 -8.06 35.32
C GLY A 239 -36.69 -8.85 34.60
N GLN A 240 -36.30 -8.51 33.38
CA GLN A 240 -35.14 -9.16 32.76
C GLN A 240 -33.84 -8.66 33.39
N HIS A 241 -33.25 -9.51 34.22
CA HIS A 241 -31.87 -9.43 34.68
C HIS A 241 -30.95 -9.20 33.48
N VAL A 242 -30.36 -8.00 33.41
CA VAL A 242 -29.29 -7.68 32.48
C VAL A 242 -28.14 -8.63 32.80
N PRO A 243 -27.74 -9.55 31.90
CA PRO A 243 -26.60 -10.40 32.15
C PRO A 243 -25.38 -9.50 32.37
N PRO A 244 -24.54 -9.77 33.39
CA PRO A 244 -23.36 -8.96 33.66
C PRO A 244 -22.52 -8.90 32.40
N ALA A 245 -22.22 -7.69 31.94
CA ALA A 245 -21.41 -7.42 30.77
C ALA A 245 -20.09 -8.20 30.88
N THR A 246 -20.02 -9.33 30.18
CA THR A 246 -18.84 -10.19 30.15
C THR A 246 -17.73 -9.43 29.44
N ALA A 247 -16.53 -9.44 30.02
CA ALA A 247 -15.33 -8.71 29.62
C ALA A 247 -14.73 -9.09 28.23
N GLN A 248 -15.56 -9.26 27.19
CA GLN A 248 -15.12 -9.70 25.86
C GLN A 248 -14.81 -8.58 24.85
N ASP A 249 -15.06 -7.31 25.17
CA ASP A 249 -14.81 -6.19 24.24
C ASP A 249 -13.36 -5.64 24.25
N SER A 250 -12.43 -6.31 24.94
CA SER A 250 -11.05 -5.83 25.14
C SER A 250 -10.17 -5.74 23.87
N HIS A 251 -10.70 -6.02 22.68
CA HIS A 251 -9.92 -6.01 21.43
C HIS A 251 -10.54 -5.15 20.31
N HIS A 252 -11.30 -4.11 20.65
CA HIS A 252 -11.95 -3.25 19.65
C HIS A 252 -10.95 -2.54 18.71
N LEU A 253 -9.83 -2.02 19.26
CA LEU A 253 -8.76 -1.40 18.45
C LEU A 253 -8.16 -2.40 17.47
N TYR A 254 -7.91 -3.61 17.94
CA TYR A 254 -7.34 -4.67 17.11
C TYR A 254 -8.30 -5.14 16.02
N ASN A 255 -9.59 -5.32 16.31
CA ASN A 255 -10.58 -5.69 15.29
C ASN A 255 -10.71 -4.61 14.21
N SER A 256 -10.63 -3.34 14.61
CA SER A 256 -10.59 -2.21 13.68
C SER A 256 -9.33 -2.25 12.82
N PHE A 257 -8.18 -2.56 13.42
CA PHE A 257 -6.91 -2.75 12.72
C PHE A 257 -6.96 -3.92 11.74
N LEU A 258 -7.50 -5.08 12.11
CA LEU A 258 -7.61 -6.27 11.24
C LEU A 258 -8.48 -6.00 10.01
N ARG A 259 -9.60 -5.30 10.18
CA ARG A 259 -10.43 -4.90 9.04
C ARG A 259 -9.66 -4.02 8.07
N PHE A 260 -8.95 -3.05 8.63
CA PHE A 260 -8.15 -2.10 7.89
C PHE A 260 -6.94 -2.77 7.19
N GLU A 261 -6.31 -3.74 7.84
CA GLU A 261 -5.19 -4.52 7.33
C GLU A 261 -5.54 -5.21 6.00
N ARG A 262 -6.76 -5.77 5.93
CA ARG A 262 -7.30 -6.38 4.70
C ARG A 262 -7.50 -5.33 3.60
N GLU A 263 -7.92 -4.12 3.96
CA GLU A 263 -8.16 -3.02 3.02
C GLU A 263 -6.86 -2.50 2.40
N ILE A 264 -5.79 -2.37 3.19
CA ILE A 264 -4.46 -1.99 2.66
C ILE A 264 -3.78 -3.13 1.91
N GLY A 265 -4.14 -4.38 2.18
CA GLY A 265 -3.51 -5.55 1.57
C GLY A 265 -2.23 -6.00 2.29
N VAL A 266 -2.10 -5.68 3.58
CA VAL A 266 -1.02 -6.22 4.44
C VAL A 266 -1.14 -7.75 4.54
N GLU A 267 -2.36 -8.28 4.58
CA GLU A 267 -2.62 -9.72 4.54
C GLU A 267 -2.01 -10.37 3.28
N SER A 268 -2.27 -9.78 2.10
CA SER A 268 -1.69 -10.25 0.84
C SER A 268 -0.17 -10.17 0.85
N LEU A 269 0.40 -9.08 1.39
CA LEU A 269 1.85 -8.95 1.54
C LEU A 269 2.44 -10.05 2.43
N CYS A 270 1.80 -10.38 3.55
CA CYS A 270 2.24 -11.44 4.46
C CYS A 270 2.21 -12.81 3.79
N LEU A 271 1.12 -13.14 3.09
CA LEU A 271 0.99 -14.39 2.34
C LEU A 271 2.07 -14.51 1.26
N ASN A 272 2.31 -13.46 0.47
CA ASN A 272 3.34 -13.45 -0.58
C ASN A 272 4.75 -13.64 -0.01
N LEU A 273 5.09 -12.93 1.07
CA LEU A 273 6.38 -13.07 1.75
C LEU A 273 6.56 -14.48 2.33
N ARG A 274 5.52 -15.02 2.98
CA ARG A 274 5.53 -16.38 3.51
C ARG A 274 5.73 -17.39 2.40
N ASP A 275 4.98 -17.30 1.31
CA ASP A 275 5.04 -18.23 0.18
C ASP A 275 6.43 -18.29 -0.47
N VAL A 276 7.10 -17.14 -0.62
CA VAL A 276 8.40 -17.05 -1.28
C VAL A 276 9.55 -17.47 -0.36
N LEU A 277 9.50 -17.11 0.92
CA LEU A 277 10.59 -17.36 1.88
C LEU A 277 10.43 -18.70 2.62
N TYR A 278 9.20 -19.22 2.72
CA TYR A 278 8.84 -20.51 3.29
C TYR A 278 8.03 -21.32 2.29
N PRO A 279 8.64 -21.75 1.17
CA PRO A 279 7.96 -22.65 0.27
C PRO A 279 7.55 -23.88 1.09
N VAL A 280 6.24 -24.15 1.13
CA VAL A 280 5.73 -25.41 1.67
C VAL A 280 6.41 -26.48 0.83
N VAL A 281 7.34 -27.22 1.43
CA VAL A 281 7.83 -28.46 0.84
C VAL A 281 6.59 -29.33 0.85
N ALA A 282 5.86 -29.34 -0.26
CA ALA A 282 4.73 -30.23 -0.41
C ALA A 282 5.31 -31.61 -0.26
N ASP A 283 5.11 -32.23 0.91
CA ASP A 283 5.55 -33.57 1.17
C ASP A 283 4.93 -34.42 0.07
N SER A 284 5.74 -34.78 -0.92
CA SER A 284 5.34 -35.48 -2.14
C SER A 284 4.86 -36.92 -1.85
N ASN A 285 4.58 -37.22 -0.58
CA ASN A 285 4.21 -38.52 -0.05
C ASN A 285 2.69 -38.69 0.16
N SER A 286 1.86 -37.66 -0.06
CA SER A 286 0.38 -37.77 0.01
C SER A 286 -0.24 -38.39 -1.26
N GLY A 287 0.49 -39.28 -1.96
CA GLY A 287 0.12 -39.78 -3.28
C GLY A 287 0.45 -41.25 -3.58
N ARG A 288 0.79 -42.09 -2.60
CA ARG A 288 0.93 -43.54 -2.82
C ARG A 288 -0.17 -44.32 -2.12
N ASN A 289 -1.33 -44.32 -2.74
CA ASN A 289 -2.26 -45.46 -2.78
C ASN A 289 -2.91 -45.52 -4.17
N LYS A 290 -2.10 -45.75 -5.21
CA LYS A 290 -2.59 -46.39 -6.43
C LYS A 290 -1.46 -47.21 -7.04
N ALA A 291 -1.54 -48.51 -6.82
CA ALA A 291 -0.64 -49.51 -7.35
C ALA A 291 -0.71 -49.52 -8.88
N THR A 292 0.43 -49.31 -9.54
CA THR A 292 0.74 -49.92 -10.84
C THR A 292 2.26 -49.86 -11.03
N SER A 293 2.84 -51.05 -11.00
CA SER A 293 4.19 -51.42 -11.36
C SER A 293 4.65 -50.84 -12.70
N SER A 294 5.84 -50.23 -12.74
CA SER A 294 6.97 -50.70 -13.57
C SER A 294 8.11 -49.66 -13.68
N THR A 295 9.33 -50.14 -13.40
CA THR A 295 10.60 -49.83 -14.10
C THR A 295 11.38 -48.55 -13.73
N PHE A 296 12.32 -48.76 -12.80
CA PHE A 296 13.72 -48.32 -12.73
C PHE A 296 14.23 -47.13 -13.57
N LEU A 297 14.75 -46.11 -12.88
CA LEU A 297 16.00 -45.39 -13.21
C LEU A 297 16.77 -45.02 -11.91
N PRO A 298 18.11 -44.90 -11.96
CA PRO A 298 18.96 -44.96 -10.77
C PRO A 298 19.03 -43.63 -10.01
N ALA A 299 19.02 -43.77 -8.69
CA ALA A 299 19.18 -42.71 -7.71
C ALA A 299 20.59 -42.11 -7.78
N SER A 300 20.67 -40.83 -8.15
CA SER A 300 21.79 -39.98 -7.75
C SER A 300 21.61 -39.63 -6.27
N ASN A 301 22.36 -40.34 -5.41
CA ASN A 301 22.56 -40.01 -4.00
C ASN A 301 23.27 -38.65 -3.88
N SER A 302 22.55 -37.54 -4.04
CA SER A 302 22.99 -36.29 -3.42
C SER A 302 22.63 -36.43 -1.95
N SER A 303 23.63 -36.73 -1.12
CA SER A 303 23.56 -36.65 0.32
C SER A 303 22.99 -35.28 0.69
N ASN A 304 21.69 -35.28 0.97
CA ASN A 304 20.95 -34.15 1.50
C ASN A 304 21.52 -33.88 2.91
N ALA A 305 22.65 -33.19 2.95
CA ALA A 305 23.01 -32.38 4.10
C ALA A 305 21.86 -31.38 4.24
N SER A 306 20.85 -31.78 5.01
CA SER A 306 19.72 -30.97 5.43
C SER A 306 20.31 -29.83 6.22
N SER A 307 20.78 -28.79 5.51
CA SER A 307 21.34 -27.61 6.13
C SER A 307 20.26 -27.10 7.04
N ASN A 308 20.53 -27.07 8.35
CA ASN A 308 19.68 -26.51 9.39
C ASN A 308 19.57 -24.98 9.15
N LYS A 309 19.00 -24.58 8.01
CA LYS A 309 18.83 -23.20 7.63
C LYS A 309 17.69 -22.69 8.47
N LEU A 310 18.02 -21.84 9.43
CA LEU A 310 17.04 -21.20 10.27
C LEU A 310 16.02 -20.46 9.39
N PRO A 311 14.73 -20.50 9.73
CA PRO A 311 13.69 -19.80 9.01
C PRO A 311 13.99 -18.29 8.96
N THR A 312 13.84 -17.67 7.78
CA THR A 312 14.09 -16.22 7.58
C THR A 312 13.09 -15.40 8.39
N GLU A 313 13.51 -14.67 9.41
CA GLU A 313 12.62 -13.83 10.23
C GLU A 313 11.97 -12.73 9.38
N ILE A 314 10.64 -12.57 9.46
CA ILE A 314 9.88 -11.56 8.72
C ILE A 314 9.10 -10.70 9.71
N LYS A 315 9.36 -9.40 9.68
CA LYS A 315 8.68 -8.39 10.50
C LYS A 315 8.10 -7.28 9.65
N ILE A 316 6.85 -6.91 9.88
CA ILE A 316 6.18 -5.78 9.22
C ILE A 316 5.72 -4.79 10.28
N ILE A 317 6.09 -3.52 10.10
CA ILE A 317 5.64 -2.40 10.93
C ILE A 317 4.78 -1.52 10.04
N CYS A 318 3.50 -1.45 10.35
CA CYS A 318 2.54 -0.59 9.66
C CYS A 318 2.50 0.76 10.37
N MET A 319 2.97 1.81 9.69
CA MET A 319 3.13 3.15 10.26
C MET A 319 1.98 4.06 9.83
N PHE A 320 1.27 4.62 10.80
CA PHE A 320 0.16 5.56 10.62
C PHE A 320 0.52 6.93 11.10
N ARG A 321 -0.05 7.94 10.45
CA ARG A 321 -0.01 9.32 10.95
C ARG A 321 -1.42 9.72 11.35
N ILE A 322 -1.60 10.08 12.61
CA ILE A 322 -2.88 10.54 13.16
C ILE A 322 -2.67 11.84 13.97
N PRO A 323 -3.71 12.68 14.14
CA PRO A 323 -3.59 13.86 14.98
C PRO A 323 -3.14 13.48 16.39
N ARG A 324 -2.23 14.26 16.99
CA ARG A 324 -1.65 13.97 18.32
C ARG A 324 -2.73 13.75 19.39
N ARG A 325 -3.78 14.57 19.40
CA ARG A 325 -4.91 14.43 20.32
C ARG A 325 -5.62 13.07 20.21
N GLU A 326 -5.74 12.52 18.99
CA GLU A 326 -6.35 11.20 18.81
C GLU A 326 -5.40 10.09 19.25
N LEU A 327 -4.10 10.26 19.03
CA LEU A 327 -3.10 9.33 19.57
C LEU A 327 -3.13 9.26 21.10
N GLU A 328 -3.18 10.41 21.77
CA GLU A 328 -3.29 10.50 23.24
C GLU A 328 -4.54 9.79 23.75
N ARG A 329 -5.70 10.04 23.14
CA ARG A 329 -6.94 9.32 23.48
C ARG A 329 -6.80 7.81 23.29
N LEU A 330 -6.17 7.36 22.19
CA LEU A 330 -5.95 5.92 21.96
C LEU A 330 -5.03 5.32 23.01
N ILE A 331 -3.98 6.04 23.43
CA ILE A 331 -3.07 5.61 24.50
C ILE A 331 -3.82 5.50 25.83
N GLU A 332 -4.65 6.48 26.17
CA GLU A 332 -5.48 6.47 27.38
C GLU A 332 -6.53 5.36 27.36
N THR A 333 -7.10 5.08 26.19
CA THR A 333 -8.16 4.07 26.02
C THR A 333 -7.61 2.65 25.99
N TYR A 334 -6.39 2.44 25.46
CA TYR A 334 -5.78 1.13 25.27
C TYR A 334 -4.33 1.03 25.82
N PRO A 335 -4.09 1.33 27.10
CA PRO A 335 -2.75 1.42 27.68
C PRO A 335 -2.01 0.07 27.73
N GLU A 336 -2.73 -1.05 27.76
CA GLU A 336 -2.17 -2.41 27.78
C GLU A 336 -1.75 -2.92 26.39
N GLU A 337 -2.38 -2.41 25.34
CA GLU A 337 -2.08 -2.79 23.95
C GLU A 337 -1.01 -1.90 23.32
N LEU A 338 -0.94 -0.62 23.73
CA LEU A 338 -0.05 0.39 23.17
C LEU A 338 1.15 0.67 24.07
N LYS A 339 2.35 0.48 23.53
CA LYS A 339 3.61 0.91 24.16
C LYS A 339 4.01 2.28 23.62
N VAL A 340 4.09 3.27 24.50
CA VAL A 340 4.51 4.63 24.15
C VAL A 340 6.03 4.74 24.20
N ASP A 341 6.61 5.30 23.15
CA ASP A 341 7.99 5.77 23.16
C ASP A 341 8.06 7.15 23.83
N LYS A 342 8.73 7.24 24.98
CA LYS A 342 8.84 8.48 25.76
C LYS A 342 9.57 9.60 24.99
N SER A 343 10.38 9.26 23.99
CA SER A 343 11.18 10.23 23.24
C SER A 343 10.40 10.87 22.10
N THR A 344 9.64 10.08 21.32
CA THR A 344 8.89 10.57 20.16
C THR A 344 7.41 10.82 20.48
N MET A 345 6.93 10.29 21.61
CA MET A 345 5.52 10.20 21.97
C MET A 345 4.69 9.40 20.95
N ASP A 346 5.34 8.56 20.13
CA ASP A 346 4.66 7.62 19.24
C ASP A 346 4.25 6.38 20.03
N ALA A 347 3.18 5.72 19.59
CA ALA A 347 2.71 4.49 20.22
C ALA A 347 2.85 3.29 19.28
N ARG A 348 3.19 2.13 19.83
CA ARG A 348 3.34 0.90 19.06
C ARG A 348 2.67 -0.29 19.73
N THR A 349 1.98 -1.11 18.96
CA THR A 349 1.45 -2.39 19.46
C THR A 349 2.56 -3.43 19.60
N LYS A 350 2.35 -4.42 20.46
CA LYS A 350 3.18 -5.65 20.44
C LYS A 350 3.11 -6.32 19.06
N PHE A 351 4.19 -7.01 18.68
CA PHE A 351 4.16 -7.86 17.48
C PHE A 351 3.17 -9.00 17.68
N ARG A 352 2.34 -9.25 16.66
CA ARG A 352 1.40 -10.36 16.60
C ARG A 352 1.66 -11.18 15.33
N LYS A 353 1.39 -12.48 15.39
CA LYS A 353 1.58 -13.37 14.23
C LYS A 353 0.37 -13.28 13.30
N LEU A 354 0.61 -12.92 12.06
CA LEU A 354 -0.35 -12.95 10.96
C LEU A 354 0.24 -13.79 9.84
N HIS A 355 -0.40 -14.92 9.51
CA HIS A 355 0.12 -15.87 8.51
C HIS A 355 1.58 -16.29 8.75
N GLY A 356 2.01 -16.35 10.01
CA GLY A 356 3.40 -16.68 10.40
C GLY A 356 4.38 -15.50 10.39
N VAL A 357 3.97 -14.34 9.85
CA VAL A 357 4.74 -13.09 9.83
C VAL A 357 4.45 -12.27 11.08
N ASP A 358 5.48 -11.66 11.68
CA ASP A 358 5.29 -10.76 12.83
C ASP A 358 4.86 -9.37 12.34
N VAL A 359 3.68 -8.90 12.76
CA VAL A 359 3.12 -7.60 12.38
C VAL A 359 2.92 -6.72 13.61
N SER A 360 3.29 -5.45 13.50
CA SER A 360 3.09 -4.43 14.53
C SER A 360 2.54 -3.15 13.91
N LEU A 361 1.67 -2.47 14.65
CA LEU A 361 1.09 -1.17 14.31
C LEU A 361 1.87 -0.08 15.05
N GLU A 362 2.33 0.92 14.32
CA GLU A 362 3.00 2.12 14.85
C GLU A 362 2.16 3.36 14.51
N LEU A 363 1.74 4.08 15.54
CA LEU A 363 0.93 5.28 15.45
C LEU A 363 1.82 6.50 15.75
N MET A 364 1.99 7.34 14.74
CA MET A 364 2.77 8.57 14.82
C MET A 364 1.85 9.78 14.96
N GLY A 365 2.00 10.51 16.07
CA GLY A 365 1.22 11.72 16.34
C GLY A 365 1.80 12.91 15.60
N TYR A 366 0.99 13.63 14.81
CA TYR A 366 1.39 14.94 14.30
C TYR A 366 0.69 16.07 15.06
N PRO A 367 1.38 17.19 15.33
CA PRO A 367 0.78 18.32 16.03
C PRO A 367 -0.38 18.89 15.21
N SER A 368 -1.39 19.41 15.90
CA SER A 368 -2.50 20.06 15.23
C SER A 368 -2.00 21.31 14.49
N LEU A 369 -2.63 21.65 13.35
CA LEU A 369 -2.28 22.89 12.63
C LEU A 369 -2.46 24.14 13.53
N PHE A 370 -3.35 24.06 14.52
CA PHE A 370 -3.58 25.13 15.49
C PHE A 370 -2.38 25.34 16.42
N GLU A 371 -1.74 24.27 16.89
CA GLU A 371 -0.53 24.36 17.73
C GLU A 371 0.67 24.94 16.96
N MET A 372 0.80 24.62 15.67
CA MET A 372 1.85 25.20 14.83
C MET A 372 1.71 26.72 14.65
N GLY A 373 0.49 27.27 14.73
CA GLY A 373 0.24 28.70 14.58
C GLY A 373 0.52 29.54 15.84
N GLN A 374 0.49 28.94 17.03
CA GLN A 374 0.66 29.69 18.29
C GLN A 374 2.14 29.77 18.76
N GLY A 375 3.03 28.93 18.22
CA GLY A 375 4.42 28.81 18.70
C GLY A 375 5.47 29.71 18.03
N GLN A 376 5.20 30.33 16.88
CA GLN A 376 6.21 31.13 16.14
C GLN A 376 6.24 32.63 16.51
N GLY A 377 5.48 33.05 17.52
CA GLY A 377 5.30 34.48 17.81
C GLY A 377 6.33 35.14 18.74
N GLN A 378 7.02 34.41 19.64
CA GLN A 378 7.71 35.11 20.74
C GLN A 378 8.90 34.39 21.42
N GLY A 379 9.51 33.40 20.76
CA GLY A 379 10.65 32.66 21.31
C GLY A 379 12.01 33.18 20.82
N GLN A 380 12.55 34.17 21.55
CA GLN A 380 13.96 34.56 21.65
C GLN A 380 14.98 33.64 20.97
N TRP A 381 15.65 34.17 19.95
CA TRP A 381 17.03 33.84 19.61
C TRP A 381 17.95 34.43 20.70
N ASN A 382 17.84 33.96 21.94
CA ASN A 382 18.86 34.26 22.95
C ASN A 382 20.03 33.31 22.71
N ASP A 383 20.93 33.74 21.83
CA ASP A 383 22.34 33.98 22.18
C ASP A 383 22.91 33.05 23.29
N GLU A 384 22.93 31.74 23.04
CA GLU A 384 23.82 30.84 23.79
C GLU A 384 25.23 30.98 23.20
N ARG A 385 25.91 31.97 23.78
CA ARG A 385 27.36 32.13 23.85
C ARG A 385 28.09 30.79 23.84
N MET A 386 29.01 30.69 22.89
CA MET A 386 30.22 29.90 23.04
C MET A 386 30.95 30.31 24.32
N ASP A 387 31.05 29.39 25.28
CA ASP A 387 32.15 29.32 26.22
C ASP A 387 32.46 27.82 26.43
N GLY A 388 33.66 27.39 26.03
CA GLY A 388 34.20 26.04 26.28
C GLY A 388 35.03 25.48 25.14
#